data_AF-A0A969JY28-F1
#
_entry.id   AF-A0A969JY28-F1
#
_cell.length_a   1.000
_cell.length_b   1.000
_cell.length_c   1.000
_cell.angle_alpha   90.00
_cell.angle_beta   90.00
_cell.angle_gamma   90.00
#
_symmetry.space_group_name_H-M   'P 1'
#
loop_
_entity.id
_entity.type
_entity.pdbx_description
1 polymer ?
#
loop_
_entity_poly.entity_id
_entity_poly.type
_entity_poly.pdbx_seq_one_letter_code
_entity_poly.pdbx_strand_id
1 'polypeptide(L)'
;MNKLVVALLIVLALAAGIYLFRAPLMEAMMANLTSDMFVAADDDPYDPGIAVGSKLPPILALHDGSRVTDLAQFAGERGTALFVNRSVDW
;
A
#
# COMPACT_ATOMS: atom_id res chain seq x y z
N MET A 1 -47.08 15.74 -20.64
CA MET A 1 -46.16 14.62 -20.34
C MET A 1 -46.51 14.06 -18.98
N ASN A 2 -46.73 12.75 -18.85
CA ASN A 2 -47.12 12.16 -17.56
C ASN A 2 -45.96 12.32 -16.56
N LYS A 3 -46.23 12.72 -15.31
CA LYS A 3 -45.21 12.95 -14.27
C LYS A 3 -44.32 11.72 -14.04
N LEU A 4 -44.89 10.53 -14.23
CA LEU A 4 -44.17 9.26 -14.17
C LEU A 4 -43.13 9.08 -15.28
N VAL A 5 -43.43 9.53 -16.50
CA VAL A 5 -42.50 9.46 -17.64
C VAL A 5 -41.32 10.41 -17.41
N VAL A 6 -41.58 11.60 -16.85
CA VAL A 6 -40.52 12.55 -16.49
C VAL A 6 -39.61 11.98 -15.40
N ALA A 7 -40.18 11.39 -14.35
CA ALA A 7 -39.41 10.75 -13.29
C ALA A 7 -38.54 9.60 -13.81
N LEU A 8 -39.08 8.76 -14.69
CA LEU A 8 -38.34 7.64 -15.28
C LEU A 8 -37.14 8.12 -16.12
N LEU A 9 -37.32 9.17 -16.92
CA LEU A 9 -36.25 9.76 -17.72
C LEU A 9 -35.14 10.35 -16.86
N ILE A 10 -35.48 10.98 -15.73
CA ILE A 10 -34.49 11.49 -14.78
C ILE A 10 -33.65 10.35 -14.19
N VAL A 11 -34.30 9.25 -13.77
CA VAL A 11 -33.60 8.08 -13.21
C VAL A 11 -32.68 7.45 -14.25
N LEU A 12 -33.14 7.31 -15.49
CA LEU A 12 -32.32 6.79 -16.59
C LEU A 12 -31.13 7.69 -16.91
N ALA A 13 -31.32 9.01 -16.91
CA ALA A 13 -30.24 9.98 -17.12
C ALA A 13 -29.21 9.92 -15.99
N LEU A 14 -29.64 9.78 -14.74
CA LEU A 14 -28.75 9.60 -13.58
C LEU A 14 -27.97 8.30 -13.66
N ALA A 15 -28.62 7.18 -14.00
CA ALA A 15 -27.97 5.89 -14.14
C ALA A 15 -26.92 5.90 -15.27
N ALA A 16 -27.25 6.51 -16.42
CA ALA A 16 -26.31 6.69 -17.53
C ALA A 16 -25.13 7.59 -17.12
N GLY A 17 -25.39 8.68 -16.40
CA GLY A 17 -24.34 9.55 -15.85
C GLY A 17 -23.40 8.81 -14.91
N ILE A 18 -23.94 8.07 -13.94
CA ILE A 18 -23.14 7.27 -13.01
C ILE A 18 -22.31 6.22 -13.76
N TYR A 19 -22.88 5.56 -14.76
CA TYR A 19 -22.17 4.56 -15.55
C TYR A 19 -21.00 5.16 -16.36
N LEU A 20 -21.23 6.31 -17.00
CA LEU A 20 -20.21 7.01 -17.80
C LEU A 20 -19.09 7.58 -16.92
N PHE A 21 -19.41 8.08 -15.73
CA PHE A 21 -18.45 8.69 -14.80
C PHE A 21 -18.03 7.77 -13.65
N ARG A 22 -18.25 6.46 -13.77
CA ARG A 22 -17.99 5.49 -12.68
C ARG A 22 -16.53 5.51 -12.18
N ALA A 23 -15.58 5.67 -13.09
CA ALA A 23 -14.15 5.67 -12.78
C ALA A 23 -13.73 6.91 -11.96
N PRO A 24 -13.96 8.15 -12.44
CA PRO A 24 -13.64 9.34 -11.65
C PRO A 24 -14.45 9.42 -10.35
N LEU A 25 -15.69 8.89 -10.33
CA LEU A 25 -16.48 8.80 -9.11
C LEU A 25 -15.84 7.88 -8.07
N MET A 26 -15.37 6.69 -8.49
CA MET A 26 -14.67 5.76 -7.60
C MET A 26 -13.32 6.30 -7.14
N GLU A 27 -12.55 6.94 -8.01
CA GLU A 27 -11.29 7.59 -7.64
C GLU A 27 -11.51 8.69 -6.60
N ALA A 28 -12.49 9.57 -6.79
CA ALA A 28 -12.82 10.62 -5.83
C ALA A 28 -13.29 10.02 -4.48
N MET A 29 -14.09 8.95 -4.53
CA MET A 29 -14.55 8.26 -3.33
C MET A 29 -13.38 7.63 -2.57
N MET A 30 -12.48 6.94 -3.27
CA MET A 30 -11.29 6.32 -2.68
C MET A 30 -10.32 7.38 -2.13
N ALA A 31 -10.04 8.45 -2.88
CA ALA A 31 -9.18 9.53 -2.41
C ALA A 31 -9.71 10.17 -1.11
N ASN A 32 -11.04 10.31 -0.99
CA ASN A 32 -11.65 10.80 0.24
C ASN A 32 -11.55 9.77 1.38
N LEU A 33 -11.81 8.48 1.10
CA LEU A 33 -11.69 7.40 2.09
C LEU A 33 -10.26 7.23 2.61
N THR A 34 -9.26 7.45 1.76
CA THR A 34 -7.84 7.30 2.12
C THR A 34 -7.16 8.62 2.45
N SER A 35 -7.91 9.72 2.58
CA SER A 35 -7.37 11.06 2.84
C SER A 35 -6.52 11.12 4.10
N ASP A 36 -6.91 10.37 5.14
CA ASP A 36 -6.20 10.28 6.42
C ASP A 36 -5.37 8.99 6.56
N MET A 37 -5.26 8.16 5.52
CA MET A 37 -4.49 6.91 5.57
C MET A 37 -2.99 7.10 5.35
N PHE A 38 -2.58 8.22 4.78
CA PHE A 38 -1.18 8.47 4.42
C PHE A 38 -0.68 9.74 5.11
N VAL A 39 0.47 9.65 5.75
CA VAL A 39 1.20 10.81 6.23
C VAL A 39 1.97 11.39 5.04
N ALA A 40 1.76 12.67 4.75
CA ALA A 40 2.33 13.32 3.55
C ALA A 40 3.86 13.44 3.59
N ALA A 41 4.43 13.55 4.78
CA ALA A 41 5.86 13.55 5.03
C ALA A 41 6.10 13.03 6.46
N ASP A 42 7.12 12.19 6.62
CA ASP A 42 7.64 11.81 7.93
C ASP A 42 8.48 12.99 8.46
N ASP A 43 7.90 13.80 9.33
CA ASP A 43 8.48 15.04 9.86
C ASP A 43 8.85 14.95 11.34
N ASP A 44 8.65 13.78 11.94
CA ASP A 44 9.10 13.51 13.29
C ASP A 44 10.57 12.99 13.28
N PRO A 45 11.29 13.10 14.40
CA PRO A 45 12.67 12.61 14.49
C PRO A 45 12.75 11.11 14.82
N TYR A 46 11.66 10.38 14.74
CA TYR A 46 11.55 8.99 15.16
C TYR A 46 11.78 8.05 13.96
N ASP A 47 13.06 7.78 13.70
CA ASP A 47 13.52 6.81 12.70
C ASP A 47 13.96 5.48 13.37
N PRO A 48 13.04 4.62 13.85
CA PRO A 48 13.41 3.34 14.45
C PRO A 48 13.93 2.41 13.36
N GLY A 49 15.24 2.16 13.34
CA GLY A 49 15.81 1.25 12.36
C GLY A 49 17.32 1.32 12.26
N ILE A 50 17.82 0.70 11.19
CA ILE A 50 19.23 0.70 10.83
C ILE A 50 19.47 1.92 9.94
N ALA A 51 20.34 2.83 10.39
CA ALA A 51 20.64 4.05 9.65
C ALA A 51 21.21 3.76 8.26
N VAL A 52 20.84 4.57 7.27
CA VAL A 52 21.38 4.47 5.91
C VAL A 52 22.89 4.67 5.93
N GLY A 53 23.62 3.82 5.21
CA GLY A 53 25.09 3.83 5.16
C GLY A 53 25.77 3.14 6.35
N SER A 54 25.02 2.74 7.38
CA SER A 54 25.55 1.91 8.45
C SER A 54 25.67 0.44 8.02
N LYS A 55 26.53 -0.31 8.72
CA LYS A 55 26.63 -1.76 8.49
C LYS A 55 25.40 -2.45 9.09
N LEU A 56 24.83 -3.37 8.33
CA LEU A 56 23.78 -4.25 8.83
C LEU A 56 24.30 -5.03 10.05
N PRO A 57 23.57 -5.06 11.18
CA PRO A 57 23.92 -5.89 12.32
C PRO A 57 23.94 -7.38 11.95
N PRO A 58 24.75 -8.20 12.64
CA PRO A 58 24.71 -9.65 12.48
C PRO A 58 23.31 -10.18 12.75
N ILE A 59 22.89 -11.14 11.94
CA ILE A 59 21.62 -11.85 12.16
C ILE A 59 21.90 -13.23 12.77
N LEU A 60 20.84 -13.87 13.26
CA LEU A 60 20.86 -15.29 13.55
C LEU A 60 19.63 -15.90 12.91
N ALA A 61 19.84 -16.60 11.80
CA ALA A 61 18.78 -17.24 11.04
C ALA A 61 19.15 -18.69 10.73
N LEU A 62 18.15 -19.46 10.30
CA LEU A 62 18.30 -20.82 9.82
C LEU A 62 17.87 -20.85 8.36
N HIS A 63 18.76 -21.29 7.49
CA HIS A 63 18.54 -21.43 6.05
C HIS A 63 18.97 -22.84 5.64
N ASP A 64 18.04 -23.63 5.09
CA ASP A 64 18.28 -25.03 4.70
C ASP A 64 18.96 -25.88 5.80
N GLY A 65 18.51 -25.73 7.05
CA GLY A 65 19.06 -26.46 8.19
C GLY A 65 20.41 -25.92 8.71
N SER A 66 21.01 -24.94 8.01
CA SER A 66 22.28 -24.34 8.39
C SER A 66 22.08 -22.99 9.07
N ARG A 67 22.94 -22.70 10.05
CA ARG A 67 22.94 -21.41 10.73
C ARG A 67 23.57 -20.36 9.82
N VAL A 68 22.86 -19.26 9.63
CA VAL A 68 23.30 -18.08 8.88
C VAL A 68 23.47 -16.92 9.85
N THR A 69 24.67 -16.32 9.86
CA THR A 69 24.96 -15.11 10.65
C THR A 69 25.39 -13.91 9.82
N ASP A 70 25.64 -14.11 8.54
CA ASP A 70 26.04 -13.09 7.57
C ASP A 70 25.23 -13.23 6.28
N LEU A 71 24.67 -12.13 5.80
CA LEU A 71 23.89 -12.05 4.56
C LEU A 71 24.73 -11.77 3.32
N ALA A 72 26.02 -11.46 3.47
CA ALA A 72 26.92 -11.23 2.34
C ALA A 72 26.95 -12.40 1.36
N GLN A 73 26.72 -13.62 1.84
CA GLN A 73 26.60 -14.83 1.01
C GLN A 73 25.43 -14.82 0.02
N PHE A 74 24.43 -13.95 0.21
CA PHE A 74 23.27 -13.81 -0.67
C PHE A 74 23.34 -12.55 -1.56
N ALA A 75 24.43 -11.79 -1.49
CA ALA A 75 24.58 -10.55 -2.25
C ALA A 75 24.82 -10.83 -3.74
N GLY A 76 24.03 -10.17 -4.60
CA GLY A 76 24.30 -10.09 -6.04
C GLY A 76 25.08 -8.84 -6.41
N GLU A 77 25.24 -8.58 -7.71
CA GLU A 77 25.96 -7.40 -8.24
C GLU A 77 25.39 -6.05 -7.76
N ARG A 78 24.10 -6.03 -7.41
CA ARG A 78 23.37 -4.83 -6.95
C ARG A 78 23.07 -4.85 -5.45
N GLY A 79 23.69 -5.77 -4.71
CA GLY A 79 23.48 -5.94 -3.27
C GLY A 79 22.42 -6.98 -2.91
N THR A 80 21.85 -6.83 -1.71
CA THR A 80 20.90 -7.76 -1.09
C THR A 80 19.64 -7.01 -0.66
N ALA A 81 18.46 -7.57 -0.94
CA ALA A 81 17.20 -7.11 -0.36
C ALA A 81 16.79 -8.05 0.79
N LEU A 82 16.56 -7.49 1.97
CA LEU A 82 16.11 -8.23 3.15
C LEU A 82 14.65 -7.89 3.45
N PHE A 83 13.79 -8.90 3.49
CA PHE A 83 12.40 -8.77 3.91
C PHE A 83 12.23 -9.45 5.27
N VAL A 84 11.88 -8.67 6.30
CA VAL A 84 11.61 -9.21 7.63
C VAL A 84 10.12 -9.12 7.86
N ASN A 85 9.48 -10.27 8.08
CA ASN A 85 8.10 -10.33 8.50
C ASN A 85 8.05 -10.88 9.93
N ARG A 86 7.50 -10.11 10.86
CA ARG A 86 7.11 -10.65 12.17
C ARG A 86 5.84 -11.46 11.97
N SER A 87 5.93 -12.78 12.08
CA SER A 87 4.73 -13.59 12.23
C SER A 87 3.97 -13.06 13.44
N VAL A 88 2.78 -12.52 13.21
CA VAL A 88 1.82 -12.29 14.28
C VAL A 88 1.13 -13.63 14.46
N ASP A 89 1.70 -14.48 15.32
CA ASP A 89 0.92 -15.59 15.86
C ASP A 89 -0.12 -14.93 16.77
N TRP A 90 -1.39 -15.00 16.35
CA TRP A 90 -2.55 -14.38 17.02
C TRP A 90 -3.23 -15.40 17.93
#